data_AF-A0A8J6PAZ8-F1
#
_entry.id   AF-A0A8J6PAZ8-F1
#
_cell.length_a   1.000
_cell.length_b   1.000
_cell.length_c   1.000
_cell.angle_alpha   90.00
_cell.angle_beta   90.00
_cell.angle_gamma   90.00
#
_symmetry.space_group_name_H-M   'P 1'
#
loop_
_entity.id
_entity.type
_entity.pdbx_description
1 polymer ?
#
loop_
_entity_poly.entity_id
_entity_poly.type
_entity_poly.pdbx_seq_one_letter_code
_entity_poly.pdbx_strand_id
1 'polypeptide(L)'
;MENIKEGRFTHFASDGETIIIRKKNSQTEYFDRGKIKSKVTWIKEDEYLLEITKIKKAELVAVNVGSIISVKVIGCHENYYDFTISLNNNGEIIQADARYYW
;
A
#
# COMPACT_ATOMS: atom_id res chain seq x y z
N MET A 1 -12.00 7.68 -10.61
CA MET A 1 -11.21 6.88 -9.66
C MET A 1 -11.07 5.41 -10.04
N GLU A 2 -11.83 4.84 -10.98
CA GLU A 2 -11.83 3.37 -11.22
C GLU A 2 -10.43 2.74 -11.44
N ASN A 3 -9.49 3.47 -12.07
CA ASN A 3 -8.12 3.00 -12.31
C ASN A 3 -7.27 2.82 -11.05
N ILE A 4 -7.66 3.38 -9.88
CA ILE A 4 -6.91 3.14 -8.65
C ILE A 4 -7.16 1.73 -8.10
N LYS A 5 -8.33 1.15 -8.38
CA LYS A 5 -8.76 -0.08 -7.70
C LYS A 5 -7.99 -1.30 -8.17
N GLU A 6 -7.57 -1.31 -9.44
CA GLU A 6 -6.82 -2.39 -10.06
C GLU A 6 -5.79 -1.80 -11.03
N GLY A 7 -4.57 -2.32 -11.03
CA GLY A 7 -3.50 -1.79 -11.87
C GLY A 7 -2.11 -2.18 -11.40
N ARG A 8 -1.11 -1.76 -12.18
CA ARG A 8 0.30 -1.78 -11.80
C ARG A 8 0.70 -0.34 -11.50
N PHE A 9 1.32 -0.13 -10.35
CA PHE A 9 1.80 1.18 -9.94
C PHE A 9 3.26 1.11 -9.53
N THR A 10 3.91 2.27 -9.55
CA THR A 10 5.29 2.45 -9.09
C THR A 10 5.30 3.48 -7.96
N HIS A 11 5.99 3.15 -6.88
CA HIS A 11 6.22 4.03 -5.75
C HIS A 11 7.73 4.19 -5.53
N PHE A 12 8.18 5.41 -5.25
CA PHE A 12 9.58 5.69 -4.95
C PHE A 12 9.68 6.21 -3.52
N ALA A 13 10.33 5.44 -2.66
CA ALA A 13 10.66 5.82 -1.30
C ALA A 13 12.18 5.94 -1.13
N SER A 14 12.64 6.35 0.05
CA SER A 14 14.08 6.51 0.34
C SER A 14 14.87 5.21 0.21
N ASP A 15 14.21 4.06 0.35
CA ASP A 15 14.79 2.71 0.24
C ASP A 15 14.71 2.13 -1.18
N GLY A 16 14.09 2.83 -2.13
CA GLY A 16 14.13 2.51 -3.55
C GLY A 16 12.77 2.47 -4.24
N GLU A 17 12.75 1.85 -5.42
CA GLU A 17 11.55 1.62 -6.22
C GLU A 17 10.76 0.43 -5.67
N THR A 18 9.46 0.64 -5.45
CA THR A 18 8.50 -0.40 -5.10
C THR A 18 7.48 -0.55 -6.21
N ILE A 19 7.33 -1.77 -6.74
CA ILE A 19 6.29 -2.10 -7.72
C ILE A 19 5.06 -2.63 -6.99
N ILE A 20 3.90 -2.04 -7.27
CA ILE A 20 2.63 -2.38 -6.64
C ILE A 20 1.71 -2.98 -7.70
N ILE A 21 1.32 -4.24 -7.54
CA ILE A 21 0.31 -4.87 -8.39
C ILE A 21 -0.97 -5.03 -7.57
N ARG A 22 -2.00 -4.26 -7.92
CA ARG A 22 -3.32 -4.30 -7.28
C ARG A 22 -4.33 -4.99 -8.20
N LYS A 23 -5.07 -5.93 -7.63
CA LYS A 23 -6.24 -6.62 -8.22
C LYS A 23 -7.42 -6.43 -7.28
N LYS A 24 -8.64 -6.70 -7.75
CA LYS A 24 -9.91 -6.50 -7.03
C LYS A 24 -9.85 -6.61 -5.50
N ASN A 25 -9.27 -7.69 -4.97
CA ASN A 25 -9.20 -7.98 -3.53
C ASN A 25 -7.78 -8.25 -3.00
N SER A 26 -6.74 -7.93 -3.77
CA SER A 26 -5.36 -8.23 -3.36
C SER A 26 -4.36 -7.24 -3.90
N GLN A 27 -3.36 -6.91 -3.09
CA GLN A 27 -2.21 -6.11 -3.47
C GLN A 27 -0.95 -6.93 -3.25
N THR A 28 0.01 -6.84 -4.17
CA THR A 28 1.37 -7.35 -3.96
C THR A 28 2.35 -6.21 -4.20
N GLU A 29 3.17 -5.95 -3.20
CA GLU A 29 4.23 -4.95 -3.23
C GLU A 29 5.56 -5.67 -3.34
N TYR A 30 6.37 -5.29 -4.32
CA TYR A 30 7.68 -5.83 -4.60
C TYR A 30 8.74 -4.79 -4.26
N PHE A 31 9.65 -5.16 -3.38
CA PHE A 31 10.80 -4.39 -2.94
C PHE A 31 12.07 -5.06 -3.48
N ASP A 32 13.20 -4.36 -3.47
CA ASP A 32 14.50 -4.86 -3.98
C ASP A 32 14.81 -6.31 -3.51
N ARG A 33 14.52 -6.62 -2.24
CA ARG A 33 14.84 -7.93 -1.63
C ARG A 33 13.65 -8.73 -1.15
N GLY A 34 12.43 -8.29 -1.46
CA GLY A 34 11.25 -8.76 -0.73
C GLY A 34 9.94 -8.59 -1.47
N LYS A 35 8.90 -9.20 -0.91
CA LYS A 35 7.54 -8.83 -1.27
C LYS A 35 6.55 -9.04 -0.14
N ILE A 36 5.53 -8.19 -0.15
CA ILE A 36 4.39 -8.26 0.76
C ILE A 36 3.14 -8.52 -0.07
N LYS A 37 2.29 -9.42 0.41
CA LYS A 37 0.95 -9.65 -0.15
C LYS A 37 -0.09 -9.27 0.88
N SER A 38 -1.05 -8.48 0.44
CA SER A 38 -2.13 -7.97 1.28
C SER A 38 -3.48 -8.26 0.66
N LYS A 39 -4.50 -8.48 1.49
CA LYS A 39 -5.90 -8.44 1.08
C LYS A 39 -6.34 -6.99 1.06
N VAL A 40 -7.01 -6.58 -0.02
CA VAL A 40 -7.53 -5.22 -0.21
C VAL A 40 -9.02 -5.24 0.12
N THR A 41 -9.46 -4.33 0.98
CA THR A 41 -10.89 -4.13 1.27
C THR A 41 -11.22 -2.65 1.16
N TRP A 42 -11.94 -2.26 0.11
CA TRP A 42 -12.44 -0.90 -0.06
C TRP A 42 -13.59 -0.65 0.92
N ILE A 43 -13.48 0.42 1.70
CA ILE A 43 -14.48 0.82 2.70
C ILE A 43 -15.32 1.98 2.16
N LYS A 44 -14.69 2.89 1.39
CA LYS A 44 -15.32 3.99 0.67
C LYS A 44 -14.74 4.10 -0.74
N GLU A 45 -15.09 5.15 -1.47
CA GLU A 45 -14.53 5.41 -2.81
C GLU A 45 -13.02 5.73 -2.76
N ASP A 46 -12.60 6.44 -1.71
CA ASP A 46 -11.24 6.96 -1.51
C ASP A 46 -10.49 6.26 -0.36
N GLU A 47 -11.11 5.34 0.37
CA GLU A 47 -10.53 4.70 1.54
C GLU A 47 -10.57 3.17 1.44
N TYR A 48 -9.43 2.52 1.72
CA TYR A 48 -9.31 1.06 1.75
C TYR A 48 -8.35 0.55 2.83
N LEU A 49 -8.53 -0.70 3.21
CA LEU A 49 -7.67 -1.41 4.15
C LEU A 49 -6.78 -2.41 3.41
N LEU A 50 -5.53 -2.52 3.87
CA LEU A 50 -4.60 -3.59 3.51
C LEU A 50 -4.36 -4.48 4.73
N GLU A 51 -4.84 -5.71 4.67
CA GLU A 51 -4.50 -6.73 5.67
C GLU A 51 -3.33 -7.56 5.16
N ILE A 52 -2.20 -7.56 5.89
CA ILE A 52 -0.99 -8.28 5.47
C ILE A 52 -1.22 -9.79 5.61
N THR A 53 -1.18 -10.50 4.49
CA THR A 53 -1.43 -11.96 4.44
C THR A 53 -0.16 -12.79 4.29
N LYS A 54 0.90 -12.21 3.70
CA LYS A 54 2.18 -12.90 3.50
C LYS A 54 3.32 -11.91 3.39
N ILE A 55 4.43 -12.24 4.04
CA ILE A 55 5.69 -11.51 3.95
C ILE A 55 6.77 -12.50 3.47
N LYS A 56 7.52 -12.14 2.43
CA LYS A 56 8.68 -12.92 1.97
C LYS A 56 9.90 -12.01 1.94
N LYS A 57 10.79 -12.18 2.94
CA LYS A 57 12.01 -11.37 3.20
C LYS A 57 11.70 -9.87 3.32
N ALA A 58 11.63 -9.37 4.55
CA ALA A 58 11.22 -7.99 4.83
C ALA A 58 11.92 -7.47 6.09
N GLU A 59 13.25 -7.56 6.14
CA GLU A 59 14.04 -7.12 7.30
C GLU A 59 13.85 -5.63 7.65
N LEU A 60 13.13 -4.85 6.82
CA LEU A 60 12.96 -3.40 6.96
C LEU A 60 11.50 -2.94 7.11
N VAL A 61 10.52 -3.84 7.17
CA VAL A 61 9.10 -3.41 7.16
C VAL A 61 8.50 -3.52 8.54
N ALA A 62 7.96 -2.41 9.06
CA ALA A 62 7.35 -2.31 10.39
C ALA A 62 5.97 -2.99 10.51
N VAL A 63 5.74 -4.07 9.75
CA VAL A 63 4.45 -4.77 9.68
C VAL A 63 4.63 -6.27 9.86
N ASN A 64 3.62 -6.92 10.43
CA ASN A 64 3.56 -8.36 10.60
C ASN A 64 2.41 -8.96 9.77
N VAL A 65 2.40 -10.27 9.58
CA VAL A 65 1.20 -10.95 9.06
C VAL A 65 0.05 -10.72 10.03
N GLY A 66 -1.11 -10.30 9.51
CA GLY A 66 -2.26 -9.87 10.29
C GLY A 66 -2.31 -8.37 10.59
N SER A 67 -1.24 -7.60 10.32
CA SER A 67 -1.29 -6.13 10.42
C SER A 67 -2.32 -5.56 9.45
N ILE A 68 -3.05 -4.53 9.91
CA ILE A 68 -4.03 -3.80 9.11
C ILE A 68 -3.51 -2.38 8.91
N ILE A 69 -3.38 -1.98 7.65
CA ILE A 69 -2.99 -0.65 7.24
C ILE A 69 -4.21 0.04 6.63
N SER A 70 -4.51 1.25 7.11
CA SER A 70 -5.53 2.11 6.53
C SER A 70 -4.89 2.99 5.47
N VAL A 71 -5.52 3.09 4.30
CA VAL A 71 -5.04 3.91 3.20
C VAL A 71 -6.16 4.81 2.70
N LYS A 72 -5.85 6.09 2.53
CA LYS A 72 -6.76 7.09 1.98
C LYS A 72 -6.12 7.76 0.76
N VAL A 73 -6.85 7.82 -0.35
CA VAL A 73 -6.50 8.62 -1.52
C VAL A 73 -6.79 10.08 -1.22
N ILE A 74 -5.77 10.94 -1.31
CA ILE A 74 -5.87 12.38 -1.03
C ILE A 74 -5.67 13.26 -2.28
N GLY A 75 -5.18 12.67 -3.38
CA GLY A 75 -4.98 13.37 -4.65
C GLY A 75 -5.10 12.44 -5.85
N CYS A 76 -5.74 12.92 -6.92
CA CYS A 76 -5.87 12.23 -8.19
C CYS A 76 -5.40 13.17 -9.30
N HIS A 77 -4.28 12.82 -9.93
CA HIS A 77 -3.64 13.64 -10.95
C HIS A 77 -3.66 12.94 -12.30
N GLU A 78 -2.96 13.49 -13.29
CA GLU A 78 -2.96 12.89 -14.63
C GLU A 78 -2.19 11.57 -14.69
N ASN A 79 -1.12 11.43 -13.91
CA ASN A 79 -0.19 10.28 -13.97
C ASN A 79 0.15 9.69 -12.59
N TYR A 80 -0.45 10.19 -11.51
CA TYR A 80 -0.20 9.68 -10.17
C TYR A 80 -1.34 9.95 -9.18
N TYR A 81 -1.37 9.13 -8.13
CA TYR A 81 -2.26 9.26 -6.99
C TYR A 81 -1.42 9.56 -5.75
N ASP A 82 -1.92 10.44 -4.90
CA ASP A 82 -1.37 10.71 -3.58
C ASP A 82 -2.22 10.03 -2.51
N PHE A 83 -1.57 9.45 -1.51
CA PHE A 83 -2.20 8.71 -0.42
C PHE A 83 -1.64 9.14 0.92
N THR A 84 -2.47 9.03 1.94
CA THR A 84 -2.02 8.91 3.33
C THR A 84 -2.21 7.47 3.78
N ILE A 85 -1.17 6.93 4.41
CA ILE A 85 -1.09 5.57 4.92
C ILE A 85 -0.97 5.65 6.44
N SER A 86 -1.79 4.89 7.16
CA SER A 86 -1.76 4.82 8.62
C SER A 86 -1.72 3.37 9.10
N LEU A 87 -0.77 3.05 9.97
CA LEU A 87 -0.62 1.78 10.64
C LEU A 87 -0.76 1.99 12.15
N ASN A 88 -1.63 1.22 12.79
CA ASN A 88 -1.60 1.10 14.25
C ASN A 88 -0.65 -0.05 14.62
N ASN A 89 0.43 0.28 15.31
CA ASN A 89 1.40 -0.69 15.81
C ASN A 89 1.43 -0.61 17.34
N ASN A 90 0.73 -1.53 18.01
CA ASN A 90 0.67 -1.61 19.47
C ASN A 90 0.24 -0.31 20.18
N GLY A 91 -0.72 0.42 19.60
CA GLY A 91 -1.25 1.67 20.16
C GLY A 91 -0.54 2.93 19.68
N GLU A 92 0.58 2.80 18.96
CA GLU A 92 1.21 3.90 18.24
C GLU A 92 0.65 4.00 16.82
N ILE A 93 0.31 5.22 16.38
CA ILE A 93 -0.11 5.48 15.01
C ILE A 93 1.10 5.95 14.23
N ILE A 94 1.55 5.13 13.30
CA ILE A 94 2.57 5.49 12.32
C ILE A 94 1.82 5.97 11.07
N GLN A 95 2.12 7.18 10.62
CA GLN A 95 1.52 7.75 9.42
C GLN A 95 2.60 8.18 8.43
N ALA A 96 2.35 7.93 7.15
CA ALA A 96 3.22 8.32 6.05
C ALA A 96 2.39 8.69 4.83
N ASP A 97 2.88 9.63 4.03
CA ASP A 97 2.30 9.92 2.72
C ASP A 97 3.04 9.14 1.63
N ALA A 98 2.31 8.72 0.62
CA ALA A 98 2.85 7.96 -0.51
C ALA A 98 2.29 8.49 -1.83
N ARG A 99 3.08 8.36 -2.89
CA ARG A 99 2.69 8.66 -4.26
C ARG A 99 2.87 7.44 -5.15
N TYR A 100 1.81 7.05 -5.86
CA TYR A 100 1.82 5.92 -6.80
C TYR A 100 1.57 6.41 -8.22
N TYR A 101 2.53 6.16 -9.11
CA TYR A 101 2.46 6.44 -10.55
C TYR A 101 1.87 5.24 -11.29
N TRP A 102 1.02 5.43 -12.31
CA TRP A 102 0.44 4.35 -13.14
C TRP A 102 0.90 4.40 -14.59
#